data_AF-A0A6J2DSE0-F1
#
_entry.id   AF-A0A6J2DSE0-F1
#
_cell.length_a   1.000
_cell.length_b   1.000
_cell.length_c   1.000
_cell.angle_alpha   90.00
_cell.angle_beta   90.00
_cell.angle_gamma   90.00
#
_symmetry.space_group_name_H-M   'P 1'
#
loop_
_entity.id
_entity.type
_entity.pdbx_description
1 polymer ?
#
loop_
_entity_poly.entity_id
_entity_poly.type
_entity_poly.pdbx_seq_one_letter_code
_entity_poly.pdbx_strand_id
1 'polypeptide(L)'
;MASPKPCRPRSAGGRSQSPPEQPLQVKVVGLFKSSSFQIAKSAAEELKNEIWEYSSYVMCFVNDQLLGDAFDLQKWAHKMWDVVDFKPPELYEALTVDYSAKFLTDTKHAFVFLDISIDCYPIGRLVFELYCDACPKTCRNFQILCTGKAGYSQSGIRLHYVGSIFHRVVPNGWIQGGDIVEGKGDDGESIYGPTFEDENFSIPHNKRGVLGMANKGRHSNGSQFYITLQPAPYLDRKYVAFGQLTEGIEVLQKLELVPTENERPKQRCIIVDSGDLYA
;
A
#
# COMPACT_ATOMS: atom_id res chain seq x y z
N MET A 1 17.49 -41.62 73.06
CA MET A 1 16.39 -42.02 72.16
C MET A 1 15.79 -40.76 71.55
N ALA A 2 16.01 -40.54 70.25
CA ALA A 2 15.35 -39.48 69.50
C ALA A 2 14.91 -40.10 68.16
N SER A 3 13.60 -40.23 67.97
CA SER A 3 12.99 -40.87 66.81
C SER A 3 12.98 -39.92 65.61
N PRO A 4 13.23 -40.39 64.38
CA PRO A 4 13.13 -39.56 63.18
C PRO A 4 11.66 -39.31 62.78
N LYS A 5 11.33 -38.05 62.43
CA LYS A 5 10.04 -37.65 61.88
C LYS A 5 9.94 -38.03 60.39
N PRO A 6 8.78 -38.46 59.88
CA PRO A 6 8.61 -38.82 58.47
C PRO A 6 8.49 -37.57 57.58
N CYS A 7 9.14 -37.60 56.41
CA CYS A 7 8.99 -36.60 55.35
C CYS A 7 7.57 -36.62 54.78
N ARG A 8 6.91 -35.44 54.72
CA ARG A 8 5.70 -35.24 53.92
C ARG A 8 6.07 -35.07 52.44
N PRO A 9 5.28 -35.61 51.50
CA PRO A 9 5.51 -35.37 50.07
C PRO A 9 5.24 -33.90 49.74
N ARG A 10 6.12 -33.29 48.94
CA ARG A 10 5.91 -31.97 48.32
C ARG A 10 4.70 -32.08 47.39
N SER A 11 3.67 -31.29 47.63
CA SER A 11 2.61 -31.05 46.66
C SER A 11 3.21 -30.35 45.44
N ALA A 12 3.17 -31.03 44.30
CA ALA A 12 3.38 -30.41 43.01
C ALA A 12 2.17 -29.50 42.71
N GLY A 13 2.29 -28.22 43.09
CA GLY A 13 1.29 -27.19 42.79
C GLY A 13 1.37 -26.77 41.32
N GLY A 14 0.98 -27.65 40.40
CA GLY A 14 0.63 -27.25 39.05
C GLY A 14 -0.77 -26.61 39.07
N ARG A 15 -0.85 -25.28 39.10
CA ARG A 15 -2.11 -24.57 38.83
C ARG A 15 -2.46 -24.79 37.36
N SER A 16 -3.30 -25.78 37.07
CA SER A 16 -4.19 -25.70 35.92
C SER A 16 -5.07 -24.47 36.17
N GLN A 17 -4.80 -23.38 35.45
CA GLN A 17 -5.70 -22.23 35.44
C GLN A 17 -6.93 -22.66 34.64
N SER A 18 -8.09 -22.64 35.29
CA SER A 18 -9.37 -22.80 34.59
C SER A 18 -9.50 -21.69 33.54
N PRO A 19 -10.02 -21.99 32.33
CA PRO A 19 -10.20 -20.98 31.30
C PRO A 19 -11.09 -19.83 31.84
N PRO A 20 -10.85 -18.59 31.42
CA PRO A 20 -11.60 -17.44 31.95
C PRO A 20 -13.11 -17.54 31.64
N GLU A 21 -13.95 -16.99 32.52
CA GLU A 21 -15.41 -17.19 32.49
C GLU A 21 -16.16 -16.46 31.36
N GLN A 22 -15.55 -15.46 30.72
CA GLN A 22 -16.18 -14.67 29.66
C GLN A 22 -15.75 -15.14 28.27
N PRO A 23 -16.61 -15.16 27.25
CA PRO A 23 -16.20 -15.56 25.90
C PRO A 23 -15.17 -14.58 25.31
N LEU A 24 -14.16 -15.10 24.62
CA LEU A 24 -13.18 -14.32 23.89
C LEU A 24 -13.87 -13.46 22.83
N GLN A 25 -13.79 -12.13 22.95
CA GLN A 25 -14.25 -11.21 21.92
C GLN A 25 -13.07 -10.82 21.02
N VAL A 26 -13.15 -11.20 19.75
CA VAL A 26 -12.14 -10.85 18.75
C VAL A 26 -12.69 -9.74 17.86
N LYS A 27 -11.93 -8.68 17.69
CA LYS A 27 -12.24 -7.57 16.79
C LYS A 27 -11.09 -7.37 15.82
N VAL A 28 -11.36 -7.58 14.53
CA VAL A 28 -10.41 -7.26 13.45
C VAL A 28 -10.67 -5.84 12.97
N VAL A 29 -9.66 -4.99 13.03
CA VAL A 29 -9.75 -3.58 12.62
C VAL A 29 -8.56 -3.29 11.73
N GLY A 30 -8.79 -2.63 10.59
CA GLY A 30 -7.68 -2.13 9.77
C GLY A 30 -6.81 -1.20 10.60
N LEU A 31 -5.49 -1.35 10.52
CA LEU A 31 -4.51 -0.71 11.41
C LEU A 31 -4.80 0.79 11.63
N PHE A 32 -5.13 1.52 10.56
CA PHE A 32 -5.40 2.96 10.59
C PHE A 32 -6.75 3.38 11.18
N LYS A 33 -7.63 2.45 11.53
CA LYS A 33 -9.00 2.72 12.02
C LYS A 33 -9.20 2.39 13.50
N SER A 34 -8.18 1.90 14.22
CA SER A 34 -8.33 1.44 15.60
C SER A 34 -7.90 2.49 16.64
N SER A 35 -8.59 2.58 17.78
CA SER A 35 -8.13 3.34 18.95
C SER A 35 -6.85 2.74 19.54
N SER A 36 -6.68 1.42 19.46
CA SER A 36 -5.46 0.73 19.88
C SER A 36 -4.27 1.07 18.97
N PHE A 37 -4.49 1.52 17.73
CA PHE A 37 -3.43 2.10 16.90
C PHE A 37 -2.96 3.44 17.44
N GLN A 38 -3.83 4.26 18.04
CA GLN A 38 -3.37 5.47 18.74
C GLN A 38 -2.52 5.12 19.95
N ILE A 39 -2.82 4.01 20.64
CA ILE A 39 -1.98 3.49 21.74
C ILE A 39 -0.63 2.97 21.21
N ALA A 40 -0.63 2.17 20.15
CA ALA A 40 0.60 1.67 19.52
C ALA A 40 1.46 2.82 18.94
N LYS A 41 0.81 3.83 18.35
CA LYS A 41 1.44 5.06 17.87
C LYS A 41 2.01 5.88 19.03
N SER A 42 1.25 6.09 20.11
CA SER A 42 1.71 6.80 21.31
C SER A 42 2.88 6.06 21.97
N ALA A 43 2.84 4.74 22.05
CA ALA A 43 3.94 3.92 22.56
C ALA A 43 5.19 4.00 21.67
N ALA A 44 5.02 4.02 20.35
CA ALA A 44 6.11 4.25 19.40
C ALA A 44 6.68 5.68 19.48
N GLU A 45 5.85 6.69 19.72
CA GLU A 45 6.24 8.09 19.93
C GLU A 45 6.98 8.29 21.27
N GLU A 46 6.64 7.54 22.31
CA GLU A 46 7.33 7.55 23.61
C GLU A 46 8.74 6.93 23.57
N LEU A 47 9.02 6.05 22.61
CA LEU A 47 10.28 5.30 22.48
C LEU A 47 11.45 6.10 21.85
N LYS A 48 11.35 7.43 21.73
CA LYS A 48 12.44 8.36 21.36
C LYS A 48 13.41 7.86 20.25
N ASN A 49 13.06 8.19 19.00
CA ASN A 49 13.93 8.21 17.81
C ASN A 49 14.40 6.88 17.20
N GLU A 50 13.92 5.72 17.65
CA GLU A 50 14.11 4.48 16.88
C GLU A 50 12.89 4.27 15.97
N ILE A 51 13.13 4.13 14.66
CA ILE A 51 12.10 3.74 13.70
C ILE A 51 11.75 2.27 14.01
N TRP A 52 10.51 2.02 14.44
CA TRP A 52 10.04 0.66 14.68
C TRP A 52 9.49 0.08 13.38
N GLU A 53 10.20 -0.92 12.86
CA GLU A 53 9.71 -1.80 11.81
C GLU A 53 9.03 -2.99 12.47
N TYR A 54 7.79 -3.28 12.06
CA TYR A 54 7.06 -4.45 12.50
C TYR A 54 6.97 -5.43 11.34
N SER A 55 7.61 -6.59 11.48
CA SER A 55 7.84 -7.55 10.39
C SER A 55 6.63 -8.38 10.00
N SER A 56 5.50 -8.25 10.70
CA SER A 56 4.28 -8.99 10.45
C SER A 56 3.16 -8.10 9.91
N TYR A 57 2.31 -8.65 9.05
CA TYR A 57 1.13 -7.97 8.51
C TYR A 57 0.02 -7.74 9.55
N VAL A 58 0.06 -8.46 10.68
CA VAL A 58 -0.97 -8.43 11.72
C VAL A 58 -0.33 -8.19 13.07
N MET A 59 -0.80 -7.15 13.77
CA MET A 59 -0.52 -6.91 15.18
C MET A 59 -1.70 -7.40 16.02
N CYS A 60 -1.41 -8.21 17.03
CA CYS A 60 -2.40 -8.75 17.96
C CYS A 60 -2.28 -8.06 19.32
N PHE A 61 -3.42 -7.67 19.89
CA PHE A 61 -3.52 -7.04 21.20
C PHE A 61 -4.47 -7.84 22.10
N VAL A 62 -4.13 -7.93 23.38
CA VAL A 62 -5.00 -8.51 24.42
C VAL A 62 -5.14 -7.46 25.52
N ASN A 63 -6.38 -7.04 25.81
CA ASN A 63 -6.67 -5.98 26.78
C ASN A 63 -5.81 -4.72 26.55
N ASP A 64 -5.74 -4.26 25.30
CA ASP A 64 -4.96 -3.12 24.83
C ASP A 64 -3.43 -3.21 25.00
N GLN A 65 -2.91 -4.37 25.42
CA GLN A 65 -1.47 -4.65 25.44
C GLN A 65 -1.05 -5.42 24.19
N LEU A 66 0.06 -4.99 23.58
CA LEU A 66 0.64 -5.68 22.42
C LEU A 66 1.05 -7.09 22.83
N LEU A 67 0.45 -8.09 22.17
CA LEU A 67 0.80 -9.48 22.37
C LEU A 67 1.94 -9.91 21.44
N GLY A 68 1.92 -9.44 20.19
CA GLY A 68 2.82 -9.89 19.14
C GLY A 68 2.06 -10.09 17.84
N ASP A 69 2.49 -11.06 17.03
CA ASP A 69 1.90 -11.36 15.74
C ASP A 69 0.76 -12.41 15.84
N ALA A 70 0.30 -12.90 14.68
CA ALA A 70 -0.73 -13.93 14.61
C ALA A 70 -0.30 -15.26 15.29
N PHE A 71 0.99 -15.60 15.25
CA PHE A 71 1.51 -16.82 15.87
C PHE A 71 1.57 -16.68 17.39
N ASP A 72 1.95 -15.51 17.90
CA ASP A 72 1.91 -15.21 19.33
C ASP A 72 0.47 -15.21 19.87
N LEU A 73 -0.50 -14.74 19.07
CA LEU A 73 -1.92 -14.88 19.37
C LEU A 73 -2.35 -16.34 19.49
N GLN A 74 -1.97 -17.20 18.54
CA GLN A 74 -2.28 -18.63 18.60
C GLN A 74 -1.71 -19.30 19.85
N LYS A 75 -0.43 -19.04 20.17
CA LYS A 75 0.20 -19.56 21.41
C LYS A 75 -0.52 -19.10 22.67
N TRP A 76 -0.88 -17.83 22.72
CA TRP A 76 -1.59 -17.26 23.87
C TRP A 76 -2.98 -17.88 24.02
N ALA A 77 -3.73 -18.01 22.92
CA ALA A 77 -5.07 -18.60 22.91
C ALA A 77 -5.03 -20.07 23.37
N HIS A 78 -4.06 -20.84 22.88
CA HIS A 78 -3.84 -22.21 23.35
C HIS A 78 -3.52 -22.25 24.86
N LYS A 79 -2.59 -21.42 25.33
CA LYS A 79 -2.17 -21.42 26.74
C LYS A 79 -3.28 -20.99 27.71
N MET A 80 -4.06 -19.99 27.35
CA MET A 80 -5.03 -19.35 28.25
C MET A 80 -6.44 -19.94 28.14
N TRP A 81 -6.80 -20.47 26.97
CA TRP A 81 -8.15 -20.92 26.65
C TRP A 81 -8.22 -22.35 26.12
N ASP A 82 -7.08 -23.05 26.02
CA ASP A 82 -6.99 -24.38 25.40
C ASP A 82 -7.56 -24.43 23.97
N VAL A 83 -7.48 -23.29 23.27
CA VAL A 83 -7.93 -23.17 21.89
C VAL A 83 -6.86 -23.76 20.99
N VAL A 84 -7.21 -24.83 20.29
CA VAL A 84 -6.38 -25.46 19.27
C VAL A 84 -6.97 -25.14 17.90
N ASP A 85 -6.15 -24.58 17.03
CA ASP A 85 -6.49 -24.43 15.63
C ASP A 85 -6.21 -25.74 14.89
N PHE A 86 -7.27 -26.48 14.57
CA PHE A 86 -7.20 -27.73 13.81
C PHE A 86 -7.48 -27.54 12.32
N LYS A 87 -7.73 -26.30 11.88
CA LYS A 87 -8.07 -26.03 10.48
C LYS A 87 -6.80 -26.13 9.62
N PRO A 88 -6.91 -26.73 8.43
CA PRO A 88 -5.80 -26.82 7.51
C PRO A 88 -5.40 -25.42 6.98
N PRO A 89 -4.11 -25.12 6.78
CA PRO A 89 -3.64 -23.86 6.20
C PRO A 89 -4.34 -23.50 4.89
N GLU A 90 -4.66 -24.49 4.07
CA GLU A 90 -5.33 -24.35 2.77
C GLU A 90 -6.73 -23.72 2.91
N LEU A 91 -7.42 -23.97 4.03
CA LEU A 91 -8.70 -23.32 4.31
C LEU A 91 -8.51 -21.81 4.55
N TYR A 92 -7.46 -21.43 5.28
CA TYR A 92 -7.17 -20.01 5.52
C TYR A 92 -6.75 -19.28 4.26
N GLU A 93 -5.95 -19.93 3.41
CA GLU A 93 -5.59 -19.39 2.10
C GLU A 93 -6.84 -19.18 1.23
N ALA A 94 -7.71 -20.19 1.13
CA ALA A 94 -8.96 -20.08 0.37
C ALA A 94 -9.87 -18.96 0.90
N LEU A 95 -10.04 -18.85 2.22
CA LEU A 95 -10.81 -17.77 2.85
C LEU A 95 -10.17 -16.39 2.62
N THR A 96 -8.84 -16.30 2.64
CA THR A 96 -8.11 -15.05 2.39
C THR A 96 -8.30 -14.60 0.96
N VAL A 97 -8.23 -15.53 0.01
CA VAL A 97 -8.48 -15.25 -1.41
C VAL A 97 -9.92 -14.80 -1.64
N ASP A 98 -10.91 -15.52 -1.09
CA ASP A 98 -12.33 -15.17 -1.23
C ASP A 98 -12.64 -13.80 -0.60
N TYR A 99 -12.16 -13.55 0.62
CA TYR A 99 -12.35 -12.27 1.30
C TYR A 99 -11.67 -11.12 0.54
N SER A 100 -10.46 -11.34 0.03
CA SER A 100 -9.74 -10.33 -0.76
C SER A 100 -10.49 -10.03 -2.06
N ALA A 101 -10.90 -11.06 -2.81
CA ALA A 101 -11.66 -10.88 -4.04
C ALA A 101 -12.98 -10.14 -3.79
N LYS A 102 -13.71 -10.50 -2.73
CA LYS A 102 -14.95 -9.83 -2.34
C LYS A 102 -14.70 -8.38 -1.91
N PHE A 103 -13.70 -8.13 -1.08
CA PHE A 103 -13.32 -6.79 -0.65
C PHE A 103 -12.96 -5.90 -1.84
N LEU A 104 -12.14 -6.39 -2.77
CA LEU A 104 -11.76 -5.67 -3.99
C LEU A 104 -12.97 -5.40 -4.91
N THR A 105 -13.93 -6.32 -4.97
CA THR A 105 -15.17 -6.13 -5.72
C THR A 105 -16.06 -5.07 -5.06
N ASP A 106 -16.15 -5.09 -3.73
CA ASP A 106 -16.99 -4.19 -2.95
C ASP A 106 -16.47 -2.74 -2.93
N THR A 107 -15.16 -2.52 -3.03
CA THR A 107 -14.58 -1.17 -3.10
C THR A 107 -14.95 -0.45 -4.39
N LYS A 108 -15.28 -1.18 -5.47
CA LYS A 108 -15.46 -0.62 -6.83
C LYS A 108 -14.24 0.14 -7.34
N HIS A 109 -13.07 -0.09 -6.73
CA HIS A 109 -11.80 0.48 -7.14
C HIS A 109 -11.16 -0.40 -8.19
N ALA A 110 -10.37 0.21 -9.07
CA ALA A 110 -9.55 -0.53 -10.01
C ALA A 110 -8.14 -0.70 -9.43
N PHE A 111 -7.49 -1.82 -9.75
CA PHE A 111 -6.11 -2.08 -9.37
C PHE A 111 -5.28 -2.27 -10.64
N VAL A 112 -4.20 -1.50 -10.74
CA VAL A 112 -3.33 -1.49 -11.90
C VAL A 112 -1.89 -1.64 -11.45
N PHE A 113 -1.03 -2.11 -12.36
CA PHE A 113 0.39 -2.25 -12.08
C PHE A 113 1.25 -1.57 -13.14
N LEU A 114 2.47 -1.21 -12.73
CA LEU A 114 3.57 -0.76 -13.58
C LEU A 114 4.82 -1.56 -13.22
N ASP A 115 5.37 -2.32 -14.17
CA ASP A 115 6.66 -2.99 -14.02
C ASP A 115 7.79 -2.06 -14.44
N ILE A 116 8.77 -1.91 -13.57
CA ILE A 116 9.79 -0.89 -13.69
C ILE A 116 11.15 -1.52 -13.93
N SER A 117 11.89 -0.95 -14.88
CA SER A 117 13.32 -1.18 -15.05
C SER A 117 14.10 0.11 -14.91
N ILE A 118 15.31 0.02 -14.34
CA ILE A 118 16.33 1.07 -14.43
C ILE A 118 17.34 0.61 -15.47
N ASP A 119 17.47 1.39 -16.55
CA ASP A 119 18.18 1.02 -17.77
C ASP A 119 17.64 -0.30 -18.35
N CYS A 120 18.38 -1.40 -18.18
CA CYS A 120 17.98 -2.73 -18.65
C CYS A 120 17.75 -3.72 -17.49
N TYR A 121 17.70 -3.23 -16.24
CA TYR A 121 17.56 -4.07 -15.06
C TYR A 121 16.16 -3.91 -14.45
N PRO A 122 15.31 -4.94 -14.49
CA PRO A 122 14.04 -4.94 -13.78
C PRO A 122 14.26 -4.76 -12.27
N ILE A 123 13.58 -3.80 -11.66
CA ILE A 123 13.71 -3.50 -10.23
C ILE A 123 12.48 -3.89 -9.41
N GLY A 124 11.36 -4.19 -10.08
CA GLY A 124 10.13 -4.71 -9.49
C GLY A 124 8.87 -4.03 -10.04
N ARG A 125 7.75 -4.30 -9.37
CA ARG A 125 6.41 -3.84 -9.72
C ARG A 125 5.91 -2.79 -8.74
N LEU A 126 5.24 -1.77 -9.27
CA LEU A 126 4.40 -0.85 -8.50
C LEU A 126 2.95 -1.25 -8.71
N VAL A 127 2.17 -1.41 -7.63
CA VAL A 127 0.73 -1.70 -7.70
C VAL A 127 -0.03 -0.52 -7.11
N PHE A 128 -1.05 -0.06 -7.83
CA PHE A 128 -1.87 1.08 -7.44
C PHE A 128 -3.33 0.67 -7.29
N GLU A 129 -3.95 1.17 -6.22
CA GLU A 129 -5.40 1.26 -6.07
C GLU A 129 -5.87 2.61 -6.63
N LEU A 130 -6.88 2.58 -7.50
CA LEU A 130 -7.50 3.74 -8.10
C LEU A 130 -8.87 3.99 -7.46
N TYR A 131 -9.08 5.19 -6.92
CA TYR A 131 -10.30 5.60 -6.23
C TYR A 131 -11.39 5.97 -7.22
N CYS A 132 -11.91 4.96 -7.94
CA CYS A 132 -12.87 5.12 -9.02
C CYS A 132 -14.25 5.62 -8.56
N ASP A 133 -14.55 5.50 -7.26
CA ASP A 133 -15.74 6.07 -6.64
C ASP A 133 -15.66 7.61 -6.54
N ALA A 134 -14.48 8.14 -6.25
CA ALA A 134 -14.20 9.56 -6.11
C ALA A 134 -13.85 10.22 -7.45
N CYS A 135 -12.95 9.62 -8.24
CA CYS A 135 -12.42 10.19 -9.48
C CYS A 135 -12.60 9.23 -10.68
N PRO A 136 -13.84 8.83 -11.05
CA PRO A 136 -14.07 7.83 -12.09
C PRO A 136 -13.46 8.18 -13.45
N LYS A 137 -13.54 9.44 -13.89
CA LYS A 137 -13.02 9.86 -15.20
C LYS A 137 -11.49 9.80 -15.23
N THR A 138 -10.85 10.29 -14.17
CA THR A 138 -9.39 10.30 -14.00
C THR A 138 -8.84 8.89 -13.87
N CYS A 139 -9.48 8.05 -13.04
CA CYS A 139 -9.10 6.65 -12.88
C CYS A 139 -9.23 5.88 -14.19
N ARG A 140 -10.32 6.10 -14.94
CA ARG A 140 -10.51 5.46 -16.25
C ARG A 140 -9.44 5.85 -17.26
N ASN A 141 -9.02 7.12 -17.27
CA ASN A 141 -7.90 7.58 -18.09
C ASN A 141 -6.62 6.80 -17.77
N PHE A 142 -6.22 6.80 -16.49
CA PHE A 142 -5.01 6.13 -16.05
C PHE A 142 -5.06 4.62 -16.33
N GLN A 143 -6.17 3.95 -16.01
CA GLN A 143 -6.36 2.52 -16.22
C GLN A 143 -6.22 2.13 -17.71
N ILE A 144 -6.84 2.89 -18.60
CA ILE A 144 -6.76 2.60 -20.04
C ILE A 144 -5.34 2.87 -20.58
N LEU A 145 -4.66 3.90 -20.08
CA LEU A 145 -3.26 4.14 -20.40
C LEU A 145 -2.33 3.05 -19.82
N CYS A 146 -2.66 2.41 -18.70
CA CYS A 146 -1.94 1.24 -18.20
C CYS A 146 -2.12 0.03 -19.13
N THR A 147 -3.33 -0.20 -19.64
CA THR A 147 -3.64 -1.41 -20.43
C THR A 147 -3.34 -1.28 -21.93
N GLY A 148 -3.24 -0.05 -22.44
CA GLY A 148 -3.09 0.22 -23.87
C GLY A 148 -4.33 -0.12 -24.71
N LYS A 149 -5.47 -0.46 -24.08
CA LYS A 149 -6.70 -0.92 -24.76
C LYS A 149 -7.30 0.12 -25.72
N ALA A 150 -6.99 1.40 -25.55
CA ALA A 150 -7.46 2.46 -26.45
C ALA A 150 -6.69 2.52 -27.78
N GLY A 151 -5.54 1.84 -27.92
CA GLY A 151 -4.75 1.87 -29.14
C GLY A 151 -4.10 3.25 -29.38
N TYR A 152 -4.53 3.95 -30.42
CA TYR A 152 -3.95 5.23 -30.85
C TYR A 152 -4.97 6.36 -30.73
N SER A 153 -4.51 7.55 -30.33
CA SER A 153 -5.31 8.76 -30.36
C SER A 153 -5.56 9.24 -31.80
N GLN A 154 -6.45 10.22 -31.96
CA GLN A 154 -6.68 10.86 -33.25
C GLN A 154 -5.42 11.55 -33.80
N SER A 155 -4.50 11.95 -32.91
CA SER A 155 -3.21 12.56 -33.23
C SER A 155 -2.13 11.52 -33.58
N GLY A 156 -2.47 10.23 -33.59
CA GLY A 156 -1.53 9.13 -33.88
C GLY A 156 -0.62 8.76 -32.71
N ILE A 157 -0.88 9.26 -31.50
CA ILE A 157 -0.11 8.92 -30.29
C ILE A 157 -0.60 7.59 -29.76
N ARG A 158 0.34 6.68 -29.42
CA ARG A 158 -0.02 5.42 -28.77
C ARG A 158 -0.42 5.68 -27.32
N LEU A 159 -1.67 5.39 -26.97
CA LEU A 159 -2.24 5.62 -25.64
C LEU A 159 -1.87 4.48 -24.68
N HIS A 160 -0.58 4.38 -24.33
CA HIS A 160 -0.06 3.32 -23.48
C HIS A 160 1.18 3.77 -22.67
N TYR A 161 1.25 3.40 -21.38
CA TYR A 161 2.38 3.72 -20.53
C TYR A 161 3.63 2.86 -20.79
N VAL A 162 3.49 1.65 -21.34
CA VAL A 162 4.65 0.82 -21.67
C VAL A 162 5.59 1.54 -22.65
N GLY A 163 6.85 1.65 -22.25
CA GLY A 163 7.91 2.35 -22.96
C GLY A 163 8.11 3.80 -22.52
N SER A 164 7.15 4.40 -21.80
CA SER A 164 7.32 5.72 -21.20
C SER A 164 8.25 5.66 -19.97
N ILE A 165 8.76 6.82 -19.56
CA ILE A 165 9.76 6.91 -18.49
C ILE A 165 9.29 7.78 -17.33
N PHE A 166 9.93 7.60 -16.18
CA PHE A 166 9.94 8.63 -15.14
C PHE A 166 10.96 9.69 -15.50
N HIS A 167 10.50 10.81 -16.04
CA HIS A 167 11.37 11.88 -16.56
C HIS A 167 11.81 12.88 -15.50
N ARG A 168 11.22 12.87 -14.30
CA ARG A 168 11.53 13.81 -13.22
C ARG A 168 11.38 13.16 -11.84
N VAL A 169 12.37 13.37 -10.98
CA VAL A 169 12.41 12.97 -9.58
C VAL A 169 12.73 14.21 -8.76
N VAL A 170 11.79 14.63 -7.91
CA VAL A 170 11.97 15.72 -6.95
C VAL A 170 12.20 15.09 -5.58
N PRO A 171 13.44 15.07 -5.04
CA PRO A 171 13.72 14.49 -3.73
C PRO A 171 12.85 15.14 -2.65
N ASN A 172 12.32 14.34 -1.73
CA ASN A 172 11.35 14.81 -0.72
C ASN A 172 10.12 15.50 -1.36
N GLY A 173 9.73 15.11 -2.56
CA GLY A 173 8.58 15.67 -3.25
C GLY A 173 7.78 14.55 -3.88
N TRP A 174 7.98 14.35 -5.17
CA TRP A 174 7.32 13.35 -5.97
C TRP A 174 8.25 12.85 -7.07
N ILE A 175 7.94 11.66 -7.60
CA ILE A 175 8.45 11.20 -8.89
C ILE A 175 7.35 11.37 -9.92
N GLN A 176 7.70 11.75 -11.15
CA GLN A 176 6.77 12.04 -12.23
C GLN A 176 7.16 11.26 -13.50
N GLY A 177 6.14 10.72 -14.16
CA GLY A 177 6.26 9.97 -15.41
C GLY A 177 5.01 10.10 -16.26
N GLY A 178 4.86 9.21 -17.24
CA GLY A 178 3.65 9.13 -18.05
C GLY A 178 3.58 10.16 -19.18
N ASP A 179 4.68 10.79 -19.55
CA ASP A 179 4.81 11.41 -20.88
C ASP A 179 5.00 10.27 -21.89
N ILE A 180 3.91 9.94 -22.59
CA ILE A 180 3.79 8.81 -23.53
C ILE A 180 4.24 9.17 -24.96
N VAL A 181 4.77 10.37 -25.18
CA VAL A 181 5.16 10.85 -26.50
C VAL A 181 6.70 10.89 -26.59
N GLU A 182 7.34 11.82 -25.89
CA GLU A 182 8.78 12.08 -26.01
C GLU A 182 9.56 11.79 -24.71
N GLY A 183 8.87 11.68 -23.56
CA GLY A 183 9.52 11.43 -22.26
C GLY A 183 10.37 12.61 -21.76
N LYS A 184 10.08 13.83 -22.24
CA LYS A 184 10.75 15.07 -21.83
C LYS A 184 9.99 15.79 -20.72
N GLY A 185 8.69 15.49 -20.58
CA GLY A 185 7.80 16.06 -19.57
C GLY A 185 6.99 17.25 -20.07
N ASP A 186 7.10 17.59 -21.35
CA ASP A 186 6.32 18.62 -22.03
C ASP A 186 5.16 18.04 -22.86
N ASP A 187 5.05 16.73 -23.05
CA ASP A 187 3.99 16.11 -23.85
C ASP A 187 3.14 15.10 -23.07
N GLY A 188 2.12 14.56 -23.74
CA GLY A 188 1.19 13.59 -23.17
C GLY A 188 -0.23 13.83 -23.66
N GLU A 189 -1.00 12.75 -23.76
CA GLU A 189 -2.39 12.81 -24.25
C GLU A 189 -3.28 11.90 -23.40
N SER A 190 -4.46 12.39 -23.03
CA SER A 190 -5.45 11.58 -22.33
C SER A 190 -6.25 10.71 -23.31
N ILE A 191 -6.97 9.72 -22.79
CA ILE A 191 -7.88 8.91 -23.62
C ILE A 191 -9.07 9.72 -24.17
N TYR A 192 -9.27 10.94 -23.67
CA TYR A 192 -10.35 11.85 -24.07
C TYR A 192 -9.89 12.92 -25.07
N GLY A 193 -8.62 12.91 -25.47
CA GLY A 193 -7.97 13.95 -26.28
C GLY A 193 -6.80 14.60 -25.55
N PRO A 194 -6.29 15.76 -26.04
CA PRO A 194 -5.07 16.38 -25.52
C PRO A 194 -5.05 16.57 -24.01
N THR A 195 -6.15 17.09 -23.46
CA THR A 195 -6.32 17.28 -22.02
C THR A 195 -7.76 17.10 -21.57
N PHE A 196 -7.98 16.85 -20.27
CA PHE A 196 -9.28 16.85 -19.61
C PHE A 196 -9.24 17.63 -18.29
N GLU A 197 -10.43 17.94 -17.78
CA GLU A 197 -10.66 18.79 -16.62
C GLU A 197 -10.25 18.15 -15.28
N ASP A 198 -9.92 18.98 -14.29
CA ASP A 198 -9.81 18.54 -12.90
C ASP A 198 -11.16 18.03 -12.40
N GLU A 199 -11.22 16.77 -11.98
CA GLU A 199 -12.47 16.12 -11.59
C GLU A 199 -12.92 16.51 -10.19
N ASN A 200 -12.07 16.34 -9.17
CA ASN A 200 -12.27 16.88 -7.82
C ASN A 200 -10.95 16.87 -7.00
N PHE A 201 -11.02 17.43 -5.79
CA PHE A 201 -9.89 17.54 -4.87
C PHE A 201 -10.19 16.93 -3.49
N SER A 202 -11.01 15.87 -3.46
CA SER A 202 -11.46 15.23 -2.20
C SER A 202 -10.37 14.40 -1.52
N ILE A 203 -9.40 13.91 -2.30
CA ILE A 203 -8.31 13.07 -1.82
C ILE A 203 -7.09 13.95 -1.47
N PRO A 204 -6.60 13.93 -0.22
CA PRO A 204 -5.47 14.74 0.21
C PRO A 204 -4.12 14.09 -0.09
N HIS A 205 -3.08 14.91 -0.28
CA HIS A 205 -1.69 14.48 -0.42
C HIS A 205 -1.00 14.28 0.93
N ASN A 206 -1.59 13.46 1.80
CA ASN A 206 -1.19 13.39 3.21
C ASN A 206 -0.14 12.31 3.53
N LYS A 207 0.35 11.57 2.53
CA LYS A 207 1.29 10.45 2.72
C LYS A 207 2.15 10.19 1.48
N ARG A 208 3.17 9.34 1.65
CA ARG A 208 3.95 8.74 0.57
C ARG A 208 3.08 7.79 -0.25
N GLY A 209 3.31 7.73 -1.55
CA GLY A 209 2.63 6.82 -2.47
C GLY A 209 1.27 7.33 -2.98
N VAL A 210 0.89 8.58 -2.74
CA VAL A 210 -0.32 9.14 -3.35
C VAL A 210 -0.08 9.33 -4.85
N LEU A 211 -1.00 8.79 -5.65
CA LEU A 211 -0.98 8.90 -7.10
C LEU A 211 -1.86 10.08 -7.54
N GLY A 212 -1.29 10.99 -8.33
CA GLY A 212 -2.01 12.18 -8.82
C GLY A 212 -1.63 12.57 -10.24
N MET A 213 -2.48 13.41 -10.86
CA MET A 213 -2.29 13.88 -12.22
C MET A 213 -1.35 15.09 -12.25
N ALA A 214 -0.30 15.01 -13.06
CA ALA A 214 0.48 16.20 -13.39
C ALA A 214 -0.28 17.01 -14.45
N ASN A 215 -0.29 18.34 -14.28
CA ASN A 215 -0.97 19.25 -15.20
C ASN A 215 -0.13 20.53 -15.43
N LYS A 216 -0.50 21.30 -16.45
CA LYS A 216 0.13 22.59 -16.81
C LYS A 216 -0.73 23.78 -16.38
N GLY A 217 -1.49 23.61 -15.30
CA GLY A 217 -2.52 24.53 -14.84
C GLY A 217 -3.88 23.85 -14.73
N ARG A 218 -4.88 24.62 -14.25
CA ARG A 218 -6.23 24.09 -14.03
C ARG A 218 -6.79 23.45 -15.31
N HIS A 219 -7.46 22.31 -15.12
CA HIS A 219 -8.17 21.60 -16.18
C HIS A 219 -7.31 21.22 -17.39
N SER A 220 -6.05 20.86 -17.15
CA SER A 220 -5.09 20.45 -18.20
C SER A 220 -4.45 19.08 -17.94
N ASN A 221 -5.23 18.15 -17.39
CA ASN A 221 -4.77 16.78 -17.11
C ASN A 221 -4.62 16.01 -18.42
N GLY A 222 -3.50 15.30 -18.60
CA GLY A 222 -3.20 14.51 -19.81
C GLY A 222 -2.92 13.05 -19.48
N SER A 223 -1.75 12.56 -19.87
CA SER A 223 -1.24 11.23 -19.47
C SER A 223 -0.25 11.29 -18.30
N GLN A 224 0.39 12.44 -18.06
CA GLN A 224 1.43 12.54 -17.05
C GLN A 224 0.86 12.43 -15.63
N PHE A 225 1.58 11.70 -14.78
CA PHE A 225 1.20 11.44 -13.40
C PHE A 225 2.41 11.60 -12.47
N TYR A 226 2.14 11.74 -11.18
CA TYR A 226 3.15 11.70 -10.14
C TYR A 226 2.79 10.74 -9.01
N ILE A 227 3.82 10.28 -8.30
CA ILE A 227 3.71 9.49 -7.08
C ILE A 227 4.44 10.27 -5.98
N THR A 228 3.76 10.61 -4.89
CA THR A 228 4.37 11.35 -3.78
C THR A 228 5.43 10.50 -3.06
N LEU A 229 6.54 11.11 -2.69
CA LEU A 229 7.61 10.48 -1.91
C LEU A 229 7.44 10.75 -0.40
N GLN A 230 6.67 11.78 -0.06
CA GLN A 230 6.29 12.17 1.30
C GLN A 230 4.95 12.95 1.30
N PRO A 231 4.35 13.27 2.46
CA PRO A 231 3.19 14.17 2.51
C PRO A 231 3.47 15.50 1.80
N ALA A 232 2.58 15.91 0.91
CA ALA A 232 2.70 17.09 0.05
C ALA A 232 1.41 17.95 0.04
N PRO A 233 0.93 18.45 1.19
CA PRO A 233 -0.35 19.15 1.30
C PRO A 233 -0.42 20.45 0.48
N TYR A 234 0.72 21.00 0.05
CA TYR A 234 0.78 22.16 -0.84
C TYR A 234 0.28 21.89 -2.27
N LEU A 235 0.11 20.61 -2.65
CA LEU A 235 -0.51 20.14 -3.88
C LEU A 235 -2.05 20.05 -3.79
N ASP A 236 -2.60 20.05 -2.57
CA ASP A 236 -4.04 19.95 -2.35
C ASP A 236 -4.77 21.10 -3.04
N ARG A 237 -5.91 20.78 -3.66
CA ARG A 237 -6.77 21.72 -4.42
C ARG A 237 -6.10 22.35 -5.65
N LYS A 238 -4.92 21.87 -6.04
CA LYS A 238 -4.20 22.27 -7.27
C LYS A 238 -4.05 21.10 -8.24
N TYR A 239 -3.81 19.91 -7.71
CA TYR A 239 -3.64 18.69 -8.48
C TYR A 239 -4.63 17.62 -8.00
N VAL A 240 -5.15 16.84 -8.93
CA VAL A 240 -6.10 15.76 -8.65
C VAL A 240 -5.32 14.54 -8.19
N ALA A 241 -5.47 14.16 -6.91
CA ALA A 241 -5.12 12.83 -6.45
C ALA A 241 -6.27 11.86 -6.78
N PHE A 242 -5.95 10.66 -7.24
CA PHE A 242 -6.96 9.69 -7.70
C PHE A 242 -6.61 8.24 -7.34
N GLY A 243 -5.52 8.00 -6.61
CA GLY A 243 -5.15 6.66 -6.19
C GLY A 243 -4.01 6.65 -5.18
N GLN A 244 -3.56 5.45 -4.84
CA GLN A 244 -2.42 5.22 -3.97
C GLN A 244 -1.63 3.98 -4.37
N LEU A 245 -0.33 3.99 -4.08
CA LEU A 245 0.51 2.81 -4.13
C LEU A 245 0.12 1.85 -2.99
N THR A 246 -0.21 0.61 -3.33
CA THR A 246 -0.53 -0.46 -2.38
C THR A 246 0.61 -1.46 -2.22
N GLU A 247 1.39 -1.70 -3.28
CA GLU A 247 2.57 -2.58 -3.25
C GLU A 247 3.72 -1.97 -4.06
N GLY A 248 4.96 -2.36 -3.74
CA GLY A 248 6.15 -1.86 -4.44
C GLY A 248 6.81 -0.64 -3.78
N ILE A 249 6.65 -0.43 -2.47
CA ILE A 249 7.31 0.67 -1.74
C ILE A 249 8.83 0.65 -1.94
N GLU A 250 9.44 -0.54 -1.93
CA GLU A 250 10.88 -0.71 -2.19
C GLU A 250 11.28 -0.29 -3.61
N VAL A 251 10.41 -0.53 -4.60
CA VAL A 251 10.62 -0.12 -5.99
C VAL A 251 10.58 1.41 -6.07
N LEU A 252 9.62 2.05 -5.39
CA LEU A 252 9.53 3.51 -5.30
C LEU A 252 10.76 4.11 -4.58
N GLN A 253 11.27 3.47 -3.53
CA GLN A 253 12.52 3.87 -2.87
C GLN A 253 13.73 3.77 -3.81
N LYS A 254 13.86 2.67 -4.56
CA LYS A 254 14.94 2.51 -5.56
C LYS A 254 14.88 3.61 -6.61
N LEU A 255 13.68 3.96 -7.10
CA LEU A 255 13.47 5.05 -8.05
C LEU A 255 13.85 6.43 -7.48
N GLU A 256 13.49 6.70 -6.22
CA GLU A 256 13.85 7.94 -5.51
C GLU A 256 15.37 8.12 -5.35
N LEU A 257 16.10 7.02 -5.19
CA LEU A 257 17.55 7.02 -5.00
C LEU A 257 18.36 7.15 -6.30
N VAL A 258 17.70 7.14 -7.47
CA VAL A 258 18.39 7.28 -8.76
C VAL A 258 19.04 8.67 -8.85
N PRO A 259 20.35 8.77 -9.15
CA PRO A 259 21.01 10.06 -9.29
C PRO A 259 20.35 10.93 -10.37
N THR A 260 20.12 12.21 -10.05
CA THR A 260 19.50 13.17 -10.97
C THR A 260 20.44 14.29 -11.39
N GLU A 261 20.17 14.89 -12.54
CA GLU A 261 20.70 16.19 -12.97
C GLU A 261 19.52 17.11 -13.27
N ASN A 262 19.40 18.22 -12.54
CA ASN A 262 18.22 19.11 -12.61
C ASN A 262 16.90 18.34 -12.48
N GLU A 263 16.80 17.47 -11.47
CA GLU A 263 15.64 16.59 -11.21
C GLU A 263 15.38 15.54 -12.30
N ARG A 264 16.13 15.50 -13.40
CA ARG A 264 16.01 14.44 -14.41
C ARG A 264 16.89 13.24 -14.02
N PRO A 265 16.34 12.02 -13.95
CA PRO A 265 17.14 10.82 -13.70
C PRO A 265 18.25 10.65 -14.73
N LYS A 266 19.47 10.36 -14.27
CA LYS A 266 20.62 10.05 -15.16
C LYS A 266 20.47 8.69 -15.82
N GLN A 267 19.86 7.74 -15.11
CA GLN A 267 19.52 6.42 -15.63
C GLN A 267 18.09 6.42 -16.14
N ARG A 268 17.81 5.58 -17.14
CA ARG A 268 16.48 5.51 -17.74
C ARG A 268 15.57 4.65 -16.87
N CYS A 269 14.70 5.27 -16.09
CA CYS A 269 13.64 4.60 -15.33
C CYS A 269 12.42 4.38 -16.24
N ILE A 270 12.24 3.17 -16.77
CA ILE A 270 11.26 2.85 -17.83
C ILE A 270 10.15 1.97 -17.27
N ILE A 271 8.91 2.22 -17.70
CA ILE A 271 7.78 1.31 -17.51
C ILE A 271 7.85 0.24 -18.62
N VAL A 272 8.22 -0.99 -18.26
CA VAL A 272 8.45 -2.08 -19.23
C VAL A 272 7.21 -2.94 -19.46
N ASP A 273 6.30 -2.99 -18.49
CA ASP A 273 4.99 -3.61 -18.62
C ASP A 273 3.97 -2.85 -17.74
N SER A 274 2.70 -2.89 -18.11
CA SER A 274 1.62 -2.30 -17.31
C SER A 274 0.28 -2.88 -17.68
N GLY A 275 -0.67 -2.81 -16.75
CA GLY A 275 -2.02 -3.31 -17.01
C GLY A 275 -2.93 -3.28 -15.80
N ASP A 276 -4.10 -3.91 -15.99
CA ASP A 276 -5.02 -4.25 -14.91
C ASP A 276 -4.42 -5.42 -14.11
N LEU A 277 -4.44 -5.35 -12.78
CA LEU A 277 -3.87 -6.41 -11.94
C LEU A 277 -4.70 -7.70 -11.95
N TYR A 278 -6.02 -7.58 -12.10
CA TYR A 278 -6.99 -8.68 -11.97
C TYR A 278 -7.82 -8.93 -13.24
N ALA A 279 -7.34 -8.47 -14.41
CA ALA A 279 -8.04 -8.67 -15.69
C ALA A 279 -7.73 -10.02 -16.35
#